data_AF-A0A9E1ACZ4-F1
#
_entry.id   AF-A0A9E1ACZ4-F1
#
_cell.length_a   1.000
_cell.length_b   1.000
_cell.length_c   1.000
_cell.angle_alpha   90.00
_cell.angle_beta   90.00
_cell.angle_gamma   90.00
#
_symmetry.space_group_name_H-M   'P 1'
#
loop_
_entity.id
_entity.type
_entity.pdbx_description
1 polymer ?
#
loop_
_entity_poly.entity_id
_entity_poly.type
_entity_poly.pdbx_seq_one_letter_code
_entity_poly.pdbx_strand_id
1 'polypeptide(L)' 'MKTWSIVFAALAVLLSDVMCAVVAYLYRDMLCGIAHDCYSAPAGVAFLYAIPFAAGIIICAALACVLKKKA' A
#
# COMPACT_ATOMS: atom_id res chain seq x y z
N MET A 1 -17.47 7.14 19.35
CA MET A 1 -16.35 6.25 18.95
C MET A 1 -16.46 5.69 17.52
N LYS A 2 -17.67 5.38 17.00
CA LYS A 2 -17.87 4.74 15.68
C LYS A 2 -17.30 5.53 14.48
N THR A 3 -17.38 6.87 14.51
CA THR A 3 -16.87 7.74 13.42
C THR A 3 -15.37 7.57 13.19
N TRP A 4 -14.58 7.47 14.26
CA TRP A 4 -13.12 7.28 14.16
C TRP A 4 -12.75 5.90 13.58
N SER A 5 -13.45 4.83 13.97
CA SER A 5 -13.27 3.52 13.33
C SER A 5 -13.59 3.55 11.83
N ILE A 6 -14.61 4.31 11.41
CA ILE A 6 -14.96 4.45 9.98
C ILE A 6 -13.87 5.21 9.22
N VAL A 7 -13.32 6.28 9.81
CA VAL A 7 -12.20 7.03 9.20
C VAL A 7 -10.99 6.13 9.01
N PHE A 8 -10.58 5.35 10.03
CA PHE A 8 -9.46 4.41 9.89
C PHE A 8 -9.73 3.29 8.87
N ALA A 9 -10.97 2.81 8.77
CA ALA A 9 -11.34 1.82 7.77
C ALA A 9 -11.27 2.42 6.34
N ALA A 10 -11.78 3.64 6.15
CA ALA A 10 -11.68 4.35 4.88
C ALA A 10 -10.22 4.63 4.50
N LEU A 11 -9.39 5.00 5.48
CA LEU A 11 -7.95 5.21 5.29
C LEU A 11 -7.26 3.93 4.82
N ALA A 12 -7.59 2.78 5.42
CA ALA A 12 -7.02 1.49 5.02
C ALA A 12 -7.37 1.12 3.57
N VAL A 13 -8.61 1.37 3.15
CA VAL A 13 -9.04 1.15 1.75
C VAL A 13 -8.29 2.07 0.80
N LEU A 14 -8.20 3.36 1.14
CA LEU A 14 -7.46 4.35 0.35
C LEU A 14 -5.98 3.95 0.22
N LEU A 15 -5.36 3.50 1.32
CA LEU A 15 -3.96 3.08 1.33
C LEU A 15 -3.73 1.85 0.44
N SER A 16 -4.71 0.95 0.35
CA SER A 16 -4.66 -0.22 -0.53
C SER A 16 -4.78 0.16 -2.01
N ASP A 17 -5.59 1.16 -2.34
CA ASP A 17 -5.72 1.65 -3.72
C ASP A 17 -4.45 2.38 -4.17
N VAL A 18 -3.90 3.23 -3.31
CA VAL A 18 -2.61 3.91 -3.53
C VAL A 18 -1.48 2.90 -3.68
N MET A 19 -1.45 1.83 -2.86
CA MET A 19 -0.47 0.75 -3.02
C MET A 19 -0.52 0.15 -4.42
N CYS A 20 -1.71 -0.21 -4.91
CA CYS A 20 -1.88 -0.78 -6.24
C CYS A 20 -1.42 0.19 -7.33
N ALA A 21 -1.80 1.47 -7.24
CA ALA A 21 -1.40 2.49 -8.20
C ALA A 21 0.12 2.69 -8.25
N VAL A 22 0.77 2.80 -7.09
CA VAL A 22 2.22 3.01 -6.98
C VAL A 22 3.00 1.79 -7.47
N VAL A 23 2.60 0.58 -7.07
CA VAL A 23 3.27 -0.67 -7.51
C VAL A 23 3.11 -0.86 -9.02
N ALA A 24 1.93 -0.62 -9.58
CA ALA A 24 1.70 -0.72 -11.02
C ALA A 24 2.52 0.30 -11.81
N TYR A 25 2.63 1.53 -11.30
CA TYR A 25 3.44 2.57 -11.92
C TYR A 25 4.93 2.22 -11.89
N LEU A 26 5.48 1.84 -10.73
CA LEU A 26 6.88 1.42 -10.61
C LEU A 26 7.18 0.18 -11.45
N TYR A 27 6.26 -0.77 -11.52
CA TYR A 27 6.44 -1.97 -12.33
C TYR A 27 6.54 -1.62 -13.81
N ARG A 28 5.69 -0.71 -14.29
CA ARG A 28 5.73 -0.23 -15.68
C ARG A 28 7.00 0.58 -15.96
N ASP A 29 7.41 1.42 -15.03
CA ASP A 29 8.65 2.19 -15.11
C ASP A 29 9.86 1.26 -15.23
N MET A 30 9.94 0.22 -14.39
CA MET A 30 11.00 -0.78 -14.49
C MET A 30 10.97 -1.58 -15.79
N LEU A 31 9.78 -1.95 -16.31
CA LEU A 31 9.70 -2.61 -17.61
C LEU A 31 10.25 -1.72 -18.74
N CYS A 32 9.91 -0.43 -18.73
CA CYS A 32 10.47 0.54 -19.67
C CYS A 32 11.99 0.70 -19.46
N GLY A 33 12.45 0.78 -18.22
CA GLY A 33 13.87 0.93 -17.88
C GLY A 33 14.71 -0.30 -18.24
N ILE A 34 14.15 -1.50 -18.15
CA ILE A 34 14.81 -2.73 -18.63
C ILE A 34 14.90 -2.73 -20.16
N ALA A 35 13.84 -2.27 -20.84
CA ALA A 35 13.79 -2.24 -22.30
C ALA A 35 14.66 -1.15 -22.93
N HIS A 36 14.86 -0.01 -22.25
CA HIS A 36 15.48 1.18 -22.86
C HIS A 36 16.67 1.76 -22.08
N ASP A 37 16.81 1.51 -20.78
CA ASP A 37 17.83 2.10 -19.90
C ASP A 37 18.79 1.07 -19.26
N CYS A 38 18.81 -0.18 -19.75
CA CYS A 38 19.67 -1.24 -19.23
C CYS A 38 19.55 -1.47 -17.71
N TYR A 39 18.34 -1.33 -17.15
CA TYR A 39 18.10 -1.66 -15.74
C TYR A 39 18.52 -3.11 -15.45
N SER A 40 19.40 -3.28 -14.46
CA SER A 40 19.88 -4.60 -14.04
C SER A 40 18.94 -5.29 -13.04
N ALA A 41 18.04 -4.52 -12.40
CA ALA A 41 17.10 -5.05 -11.44
C ALA A 41 15.83 -5.59 -12.13
N PRO A 42 15.33 -6.77 -11.73
CA PRO A 42 14.10 -7.33 -12.29
C PRO A 42 12.88 -6.51 -11.85
N ALA A 43 11.88 -6.33 -12.72
CA ALA A 43 10.67 -5.54 -12.42
C ALA A 43 9.91 -5.98 -11.15
N GLY A 44 10.14 -7.22 -10.69
CA GLY A 44 9.59 -7.74 -9.44
C GLY A 44 10.05 -7.00 -8.17
N VAL A 45 11.14 -6.24 -8.20
CA VAL A 45 11.55 -5.44 -7.03
C VAL A 45 10.57 -4.31 -6.71
N ALA A 46 9.74 -3.90 -7.67
CA ALA A 46 8.65 -2.96 -7.43
C ALA A 46 7.63 -3.47 -6.39
N PHE A 47 7.48 -4.79 -6.22
CA PHE A 47 6.60 -5.38 -5.20
C PHE A 47 7.13 -5.19 -3.78
N LEU A 48 8.43 -4.93 -3.58
CA LEU A 48 8.97 -4.62 -2.26
C LEU A 48 8.36 -3.32 -1.70
N TYR A 49 7.95 -2.41 -2.58
CA TYR A 49 7.23 -1.20 -2.17
C TYR A 49 5.85 -1.50 -1.56
N ALA A 50 5.28 -2.69 -1.77
CA ALA A 50 4.04 -3.09 -1.11
C ALA A 50 4.21 -3.32 0.41
N ILE A 51 5.42 -3.63 0.88
CA ILE A 51 5.73 -3.90 2.29
C ILE A 51 5.37 -2.71 3.21
N PRO A 52 5.85 -1.47 2.96
CA PRO A 52 5.48 -0.31 3.80
C PRO A 52 3.98 -0.01 3.76
N PHE A 53 3.30 -0.19 2.62
CA PHE A 53 1.85 -0.02 2.53
C PHE A 53 1.10 -1.08 3.34
N ALA A 54 1.51 -2.35 3.24
CA ALA A 54 0.93 -3.44 4.02
C ALA A 54 1.08 -3.20 5.53
N ALA A 55 2.25 -2.72 5.98
CA ALA A 55 2.47 -2.33 7.37
C ALA A 55 1.49 -1.22 7.80
N GLY A 56 1.30 -0.19 6.96
CA GLY A 56 0.34 0.89 7.21
C GLY A 56 -1.11 0.41 7.30
N ILE A 57 -1.53 -0.50 6.41
CA ILE A 57 -2.87 -1.10 6.42
C ILE A 57 -3.10 -1.90 7.70
N ILE A 58 -2.13 -2.73 8.12
CA ILE A 58 -2.23 -3.52 9.35
C ILE A 58 -2.37 -2.61 10.58
N ILE A 59 -1.60 -1.53 10.65
CA ILE A 59 -1.69 -0.56 11.76
C ILE A 59 -3.06 0.13 11.76
N CYS A 60 -3.54 0.59 10.61
CA CYS A 60 -4.86 1.23 10.50
C CYS A 60 -5.99 0.26 10.89
N ALA A 61 -5.91 -1.00 10.47
CA ALA A 61 -6.86 -2.04 10.83
C ALA A 61 -6.82 -2.38 12.33
N ALA A 62 -5.62 -2.48 12.91
CA ALA A 62 -5.44 -2.73 14.34
C ALA A 62 -6.05 -1.60 15.19
N LEU A 63 -5.78 -0.34 14.82
CA LEU A 63 -6.37 0.84 15.47
C LEU A 63 -7.90 0.83 15.33
N ALA A 64 -8.43 0.58 14.13
CA ALA A 64 -9.87 0.50 13.91
C ALA A 64 -10.55 -0.57 14.79
N CYS A 65 -9.90 -1.73 14.95
CA CYS A 65 -10.35 -2.83 15.81
C CYS A 65 -10.29 -2.48 17.30
N VAL A 66 -9.20 -1.88 17.78
CA VAL A 66 -9.06 -1.45 19.18
C VAL A 66 -10.11 -0.38 19.52
N LEU A 67 -10.31 0.60 18.64
CA LEU A 67 -11.33 1.64 18.83
C LEU A 67 -12.75 1.09 18.81
N LYS A 68 -13.02 0.04 18.02
CA LYS A 68 -14.31 -0.68 18.05
C LYS A 68 -14.53 -1.46 19.34
N LYS A 69 -13.49 -2.09 19.90
CA LYS A 69 -13.59 -2.86 21.16
C LYS A 69 -13.73 -1.97 22.40
N LYS A 70 -13.26 -0.72 22.33
CA LYS A 70 -13.31 0.26 23.42
C LYS A 70 -14.57 1.15 23.39
N ALA A 71 -15.51 0.86 22.49
CA ALA A 71 -16.75 1.61 22.25
C ALA A 71 -17.97 0.80 22.69
#